data_AF-A0A522P436-F1
#
_entry.id   AF-A0A522P436-F1
#
_cell.length_a   1.000
_cell.length_b   1.000
_cell.length_c   1.000
_cell.angle_alpha   90.00
_cell.angle_beta   90.00
_cell.angle_gamma   90.00
#
_symmetry.space_group_name_H-M   'P 1'
#
loop_
_entity.id
_entity.type
_entity.pdbx_description
1 polymer ?
#
loop_
_entity_poly.entity_id
_entity_poly.type
_entity_poly.pdbx_seq_one_letter_code
_entity_poly.pdbx_strand_id
1 'polypeptide(L)'
;MDLDVVRGLQMADQLTYLRGRILEAALSMEAVARYLHVRLSGGSDFEEALHTPQQFQVLIAECAEHAARCARFSDRTRSLAMDAIHQAAGLYEQRNRFVHDALRLSLVSEQRWEQSKLWRPKREIGEPLPDPEPVSADEMVDLVFELIRTTWRLRGALWCLIGSSQEVSPYLTHPFEPQWDGSFRPVRDASAEPTRSAGQ
;
A
#
# COMPACT_ATOMS: atom_id res chain seq x y z
N MET A 1 -13.63 8.03 9.97
CA MET A 1 -14.82 8.64 9.32
C MET A 1 -15.21 7.73 8.18
N ASP A 2 -16.50 7.44 8.02
CA ASP A 2 -16.97 6.58 6.93
C ASP A 2 -16.74 7.24 5.57
N LEU A 3 -16.46 6.41 4.55
CA LEU A 3 -16.17 6.89 3.19
C LEU A 3 -17.34 7.72 2.62
N ASP A 4 -18.58 7.34 2.91
CA ASP A 4 -19.76 8.07 2.43
C ASP A 4 -19.86 9.46 3.06
N VAL A 5 -19.43 9.63 4.31
CA VAL A 5 -19.33 10.94 4.96
C VAL A 5 -18.26 11.79 4.26
N VAL A 6 -17.11 11.20 3.94
CA VAL A 6 -16.02 11.88 3.20
C VAL A 6 -16.49 12.34 1.81
N ARG A 7 -17.31 11.53 1.12
CA ARG A 7 -17.90 11.86 -0.18
C ARG A 7 -18.91 13.01 -0.13
N GLY A 8 -19.53 13.24 1.03
CA GLY A 8 -20.46 14.36 1.24
C GLY A 8 -19.79 15.68 1.63
N LEU A 9 -18.47 15.70 1.85
CA LEU A 9 -17.74 16.91 2.24
C LEU A 9 -17.65 17.91 1.08
N GLN A 10 -17.41 19.18 1.43
CA GLN A 10 -16.93 20.14 0.45
C GLN A 10 -15.61 19.66 -0.13
N MET A 11 -15.41 19.99 -1.40
CA MET A 11 -14.33 19.46 -2.20
C MET A 11 -12.92 19.71 -1.58
N ALA A 12 -12.70 20.86 -0.94
CA ALA A 12 -11.45 21.18 -0.25
C ALA A 12 -11.22 20.35 1.03
N ASP A 13 -12.30 20.09 1.79
CA ASP A 13 -12.25 19.28 3.01
C ASP A 13 -12.04 17.80 2.67
N GLN A 14 -12.71 17.32 1.63
CA GLN A 14 -12.54 15.97 1.09
C GLN A 14 -11.06 15.72 0.73
N LEU A 15 -10.43 16.66 0.01
CA LEU A 15 -9.03 16.56 -0.39
C LEU A 15 -8.08 16.50 0.81
N THR A 16 -8.29 17.39 1.78
CA THR A 16 -7.50 17.44 3.01
C THR A 16 -7.60 16.13 3.78
N TYR A 17 -8.82 15.60 3.91
CA TYR A 17 -9.08 14.32 4.56
C TYR A 17 -8.40 13.15 3.83
N LEU A 18 -8.61 13.03 2.52
CA LEU A 18 -8.07 11.94 1.70
C LEU A 18 -6.54 11.96 1.68
N ARG A 19 -5.91 13.13 1.67
CA ARG A 19 -4.44 13.25 1.79
C ARG A 19 -3.95 12.73 3.13
N GLY A 20 -4.63 13.07 4.23
CA GLY A 20 -4.35 12.50 5.55
C GLY A 20 -4.49 10.98 5.56
N ARG A 21 -5.53 10.45 4.91
CA ARG A 21 -5.76 9.00 4.81
C ARG A 21 -4.69 8.28 4.00
N ILE A 22 -4.26 8.83 2.86
CA ILE A 22 -3.15 8.29 2.07
C ILE A 22 -1.87 8.25 2.90
N LEU A 23 -1.57 9.32 3.66
CA LEU A 23 -0.41 9.38 4.55
C LEU A 23 -0.45 8.27 5.60
N GLU A 24 -1.58 8.10 6.28
CA GLU A 24 -1.76 7.07 7.31
C GLU A 24 -1.61 5.65 6.74
N ALA A 25 -2.22 5.37 5.59
CA ALA A 25 -2.12 4.07 4.92
C ALA A 25 -0.69 3.76 4.46
N ALA A 26 0.01 4.77 3.91
CA ALA A 26 1.41 4.62 3.51
C ALA A 26 2.36 4.41 4.70
N LEU A 27 2.14 5.11 5.82
CA LEU A 27 2.90 4.89 7.05
C LEU A 27 2.69 3.48 7.62
N SER A 28 1.45 2.97 7.54
CA SER A 28 1.14 1.60 7.92
C SER A 28 1.88 0.57 7.06
N MET A 29 1.94 0.81 5.75
CA MET A 29 2.72 -0.01 4.81
C MET A 29 4.21 0.04 5.11
N GLU A 30 4.76 1.23 5.36
CA GLU A 30 6.17 1.43 5.73
C GLU A 30 6.53 0.71 7.02
N ALA A 31 5.69 0.80 8.06
CA ALA A 31 5.92 0.09 9.31
C ALA A 31 6.05 -1.43 9.08
N VAL A 32 5.15 -2.02 8.28
CA VAL A 32 5.23 -3.45 7.93
C VAL A 32 6.50 -3.76 7.12
N ALA A 33 6.88 -2.91 6.17
CA ALA A 33 8.10 -3.08 5.39
C ALA A 33 9.36 -3.07 6.27
N ARG A 34 9.41 -2.26 7.33
CA ARG A 34 10.52 -2.26 8.30
C ARG A 34 10.65 -3.61 9.02
N TYR A 35 9.54 -4.19 9.48
CA TYR A 35 9.59 -5.55 10.08
C TYR A 35 9.93 -6.63 9.08
N LEU A 36 9.43 -6.49 7.84
CA LEU A 36 9.78 -7.41 6.77
C LEU A 36 11.28 -7.39 6.48
N HIS A 37 11.88 -6.20 6.40
CA HIS A 37 13.34 -6.03 6.26
C HIS A 37 14.11 -6.75 7.36
N VAL A 38 13.78 -6.47 8.62
CA VAL A 38 14.43 -7.12 9.78
C VAL A 38 14.35 -8.64 9.70
N ARG A 39 13.18 -9.20 9.38
CA ARG A 39 13.03 -10.67 9.27
C ARG A 39 13.76 -11.25 8.07
N LEU A 40 13.82 -10.52 6.96
CA LEU A 40 14.53 -10.94 5.76
C LEU A 40 16.06 -10.89 5.92
N SER A 41 16.56 -9.96 6.74
CA SER A 41 17.99 -9.87 7.08
C SER A 41 18.44 -10.88 8.15
N GLY A 42 17.50 -11.67 8.69
CA GLY A 42 17.77 -12.68 9.72
C GLY A 42 17.64 -12.17 11.16
N GLY A 43 17.30 -10.89 11.34
CA GLY A 43 16.97 -10.28 12.61
C GLY A 43 15.68 -10.83 13.21
N SER A 44 15.48 -10.55 14.50
CA SER A 44 14.30 -11.05 15.21
C SER A 44 13.70 -10.10 16.22
N ASP A 45 14.42 -9.04 16.56
CA ASP A 45 13.96 -8.01 17.49
C ASP A 45 13.13 -6.93 16.78
N PHE A 46 12.14 -6.41 17.47
CA PHE A 46 11.32 -5.30 17.02
C PHE A 46 12.11 -3.99 17.05
N GLU A 47 13.03 -3.82 18.00
CA GLU A 47 13.86 -2.62 18.13
C GLU A 47 14.82 -2.44 16.93
N GLU A 48 15.24 -3.54 16.28
CA GLU A 48 16.02 -3.50 15.04
C GLU A 48 15.29 -2.74 13.91
N ALA A 49 13.96 -2.69 13.93
CA ALA A 49 13.17 -1.95 12.94
C ALA A 49 13.46 -0.44 12.98
N LEU A 50 13.89 0.11 14.12
CA LEU A 50 14.27 1.52 14.26
C LEU A 50 15.55 1.87 13.49
N HIS A 51 16.39 0.87 13.22
CA HIS A 51 17.67 1.02 12.53
C HIS A 51 17.63 0.68 11.04
N THR A 52 16.45 0.30 10.54
CA THR A 52 16.22 0.09 9.10
C THR A 52 16.39 1.39 8.30
N PRO A 53 16.62 1.30 6.97
CA PRO A 53 16.71 2.49 6.13
C PRO A 53 15.52 3.44 6.33
N GLN A 54 15.82 4.72 6.58
CA GLN A 54 14.79 5.73 6.85
C GLN A 54 14.07 6.21 5.58
N GLN A 55 14.66 5.98 4.41
CA GLN A 55 14.05 6.29 3.13
C GLN A 55 13.31 5.04 2.64
N PHE A 56 11.98 5.13 2.49
CA PHE A 56 11.16 3.97 2.10
C PHE A 56 11.63 3.30 0.80
N GLN A 57 12.08 4.08 -0.20
CA GLN A 57 12.56 3.53 -1.46
C GLN A 57 13.83 2.68 -1.28
N VAL A 58 14.72 3.05 -0.36
CA VAL A 58 15.89 2.24 -0.01
C VAL A 58 15.46 0.99 0.76
N LEU A 59 14.59 1.17 1.75
CA LEU A 59 14.04 0.08 2.57
C LEU A 59 13.40 -1.01 1.70
N ILE A 60 12.53 -0.63 0.77
CA ILE A 60 11.76 -1.57 -0.04
C ILE A 60 12.63 -2.25 -1.11
N ALA A 61 13.64 -1.55 -1.64
CA ALA A 61 14.64 -2.13 -2.52
C ALA A 61 15.49 -3.20 -1.80
N GLU A 62 15.95 -2.90 -0.58
CA GLU A 62 16.66 -3.89 0.25
C GLU A 62 15.76 -5.08 0.60
N CYS A 63 14.47 -4.86 0.89
CA CYS A 63 13.51 -5.95 1.06
C CYS A 63 13.47 -6.85 -0.19
N ALA A 64 13.43 -6.29 -1.39
CA ALA A 64 13.43 -7.07 -2.63
C ALA A 64 14.71 -7.92 -2.78
N GLU A 65 15.87 -7.31 -2.52
CA GLU A 65 17.17 -8.00 -2.59
C GLU A 65 17.29 -9.15 -1.59
N HIS A 66 16.78 -8.96 -0.37
CA HIS A 66 16.80 -10.01 0.65
C HIS A 66 15.75 -11.08 0.37
N ALA A 67 14.54 -10.71 -0.06
CA ALA A 67 13.47 -11.65 -0.40
C ALA A 67 13.87 -12.59 -1.54
N ALA A 68 14.56 -12.06 -2.57
CA ALA A 68 15.05 -12.84 -3.69
C ALA A 68 16.02 -13.98 -3.29
N ARG A 69 16.73 -13.81 -2.17
CA ARG A 69 17.74 -14.75 -1.65
C ARG A 69 17.29 -15.50 -0.39
N CYS A 70 16.07 -15.26 0.09
CA CYS A 70 15.59 -15.82 1.35
C CYS A 70 15.31 -17.32 1.21
N ALA A 71 16.17 -18.15 1.82
CA ALA A 71 16.04 -19.61 1.81
C ALA A 71 14.77 -20.12 2.52
N ARG A 72 14.15 -19.29 3.36
CA ARG A 72 12.90 -19.61 4.08
C ARG A 72 11.67 -19.48 3.18
N PHE A 73 11.77 -18.77 2.06
CA PHE A 73 10.69 -18.72 1.08
C PHE A 73 10.78 -19.89 0.12
N SER A 74 9.69 -20.65 0.03
CA SER A 74 9.41 -21.48 -1.15
C SER A 74 9.39 -20.61 -2.41
N ASP A 75 9.59 -21.20 -3.59
CA ASP A 75 9.58 -20.45 -4.85
C ASP A 75 8.24 -19.71 -5.06
N ARG A 76 7.13 -20.35 -4.69
CA ARG A 76 5.80 -19.74 -4.72
C ARG A 76 5.69 -18.55 -3.77
N THR A 77 6.10 -18.71 -2.51
CA THR A 77 6.08 -17.62 -1.53
C THR A 77 6.96 -16.47 -1.97
N ARG A 78 8.15 -16.77 -2.52
CA ARG A 78 9.10 -15.79 -3.01
C ARG A 78 8.49 -14.94 -4.12
N SER A 79 7.86 -15.56 -5.12
CA SER A 79 7.17 -14.84 -6.20
C SER A 79 6.12 -13.88 -5.64
N LEU A 80 5.21 -14.38 -4.78
CA LEU A 80 4.12 -13.57 -4.22
C LEU A 80 4.63 -12.43 -3.31
N ALA A 81 5.69 -12.68 -2.54
CA ALA A 81 6.32 -11.66 -1.70
C ALA A 81 7.00 -10.57 -2.57
N MET A 82 7.71 -10.96 -3.63
CA MET A 82 8.33 -10.03 -4.57
C MET A 82 7.28 -9.16 -5.27
N ASP A 83 6.16 -9.73 -5.70
CA ASP A 83 5.05 -8.98 -6.29
C ASP A 83 4.51 -7.93 -5.31
N ALA A 84 4.30 -8.30 -4.04
CA ALA A 84 3.86 -7.37 -3.00
C ALA A 84 4.88 -6.25 -2.71
N ILE A 85 6.17 -6.58 -2.70
CA ILE A 85 7.27 -5.62 -2.49
C ILE A 85 7.35 -4.61 -3.65
N HIS A 86 7.28 -5.09 -4.89
CA HIS A 86 7.28 -4.21 -6.06
C HIS A 86 6.03 -3.33 -6.13
N GLN A 87 4.86 -3.89 -5.81
CA GLN A 87 3.62 -3.12 -5.70
C GLN A 87 3.74 -2.02 -4.65
N ALA A 88 4.35 -2.31 -3.49
CA ALA A 88 4.55 -1.33 -2.43
C ALA A 88 5.45 -0.17 -2.88
N ALA A 89 6.52 -0.45 -3.63
CA ALA A 89 7.40 0.57 -4.21
C ALA A 89 6.63 1.49 -5.18
N GLY A 90 5.84 0.91 -6.08
CA GLY A 90 5.03 1.66 -7.06
C GLY A 90 3.95 2.52 -6.40
N LEU A 91 3.24 1.99 -5.40
CA LEU A 91 2.21 2.75 -4.68
C LEU A 91 2.80 3.90 -3.85
N TYR A 92 3.99 3.72 -3.28
CA TYR A 92 4.66 4.80 -2.55
C TYR A 92 5.10 5.92 -3.49
N GLU A 93 5.53 5.61 -4.71
CA GLU A 93 5.77 6.60 -5.75
C GLU A 93 4.47 7.30 -6.17
N GLN A 94 3.40 6.54 -6.41
CA GLN A 94 2.10 7.08 -6.78
C GLN A 94 1.52 8.01 -5.71
N ARG A 95 1.72 7.72 -4.42
CA ARG A 95 1.38 8.63 -3.32
C ARG A 95 1.99 10.02 -3.49
N ASN A 96 3.20 10.13 -4.04
CA ASN A 96 3.89 11.41 -4.14
C ASN A 96 3.12 12.40 -5.01
N ARG A 97 2.37 11.91 -6.01
CA ARG A 97 1.42 12.69 -6.81
C ARG A 97 0.40 13.44 -5.94
N PHE A 98 -0.08 12.83 -4.86
CA PHE A 98 -1.11 13.44 -3.99
C PHE A 98 -0.54 14.16 -2.76
N VAL A 99 0.68 13.81 -2.35
CA VAL A 99 1.26 14.30 -1.08
C VAL A 99 2.38 15.32 -1.30
N HIS A 100 3.20 15.15 -2.32
CA HIS A 100 4.40 15.97 -2.54
C HIS A 100 4.24 16.98 -3.67
N ASP A 101 3.38 16.73 -4.65
CA ASP A 101 3.06 17.73 -5.68
C ASP A 101 2.20 18.86 -5.11
N ALA A 102 2.40 20.08 -5.62
CA ALA A 102 1.71 21.27 -5.15
C ALA A 102 0.31 21.26 -5.72
N LEU A 103 -0.65 21.04 -4.84
CA LEU A 103 -1.97 21.59 -5.01
C LEU A 103 -1.84 23.10 -4.79
N ARG A 104 -1.71 23.88 -5.87
CA ARG A 104 -1.94 25.32 -5.74
C ARG A 104 -3.41 25.49 -5.37
N LEU A 105 -3.69 26.14 -4.25
CA LEU A 105 -5.06 26.54 -3.86
C LEU A 105 -5.77 27.33 -4.98
N SER A 106 -5.03 28.01 -5.86
CA SER A 106 -5.56 28.71 -7.03
C SER A 106 -5.99 27.80 -8.19
N LEU A 107 -5.69 26.50 -8.14
CA LEU A 107 -6.05 25.50 -9.16
C LEU A 107 -7.22 24.61 -8.72
N VAL A 108 -7.71 24.79 -7.49
CA VAL A 108 -9.01 24.25 -7.09
C VAL A 108 -10.06 25.19 -7.65
N SER A 109 -10.48 24.96 -8.90
CA SER A 109 -11.73 25.55 -9.39
C SER A 109 -12.88 24.94 -8.57
N GLU A 110 -14.03 25.60 -8.45
CA GLU A 110 -15.21 25.03 -7.77
C GLU A 110 -15.69 23.68 -8.36
N GLN A 111 -15.13 23.24 -9.49
CA GLN A 111 -15.61 22.12 -10.30
C GLN A 111 -14.59 20.99 -10.49
N ARG A 112 -13.27 21.22 -10.36
CA ARG A 112 -12.21 20.23 -10.62
C ARG A 112 -10.94 20.49 -9.80
N TRP A 113 -10.26 19.42 -9.40
CA TRP A 113 -8.91 19.48 -8.83
C TRP A 113 -7.87 19.46 -9.92
N GLU A 114 -6.78 20.18 -9.70
CA GLU A 114 -5.63 20.23 -10.60
C GLU A 114 -4.34 20.12 -9.77
N GLN A 115 -3.46 19.19 -10.12
CA GLN A 115 -2.17 18.97 -9.47
C GLN A 115 -1.03 19.45 -10.35
N SER A 116 -0.09 20.19 -9.75
CA SER A 116 1.16 20.59 -10.43
C SER A 116 2.36 19.89 -9.80
N LYS A 117 3.18 19.27 -10.64
CA LYS A 117 4.44 18.66 -10.19
C LYS A 117 5.35 19.73 -9.57
N LEU A 118 5.74 19.54 -8.31
CA LEU A 118 6.68 20.45 -7.63
C LEU A 118 8.14 20.11 -7.92
N TRP A 119 8.39 18.90 -8.40
CA TRP A 119 9.73 18.41 -8.60
C TRP A 119 9.96 18.03 -10.06
N ARG A 120 11.19 18.26 -10.52
CA ARG A 120 11.65 17.89 -11.85
C ARG A 120 12.73 16.83 -11.72
N PRO A 121 12.67 15.74 -12.52
CA PRO A 121 13.84 14.93 -12.78
C PRO A 121 15.02 15.84 -13.16
N LYS A 122 16.23 15.54 -12.67
CA LYS A 122 17.46 16.30 -13.03
C LYS A 122 17.67 16.46 -14.55
N ARG A 123 16.99 15.63 -15.36
CA ARG A 123 17.07 15.61 -16.81
C ARG A 123 16.20 16.68 -17.49
N GLU A 124 15.28 17.32 -16.77
CA GLU A 124 14.29 18.29 -17.29
C GLU A 124 14.57 19.74 -16.81
N ILE A 125 15.83 20.03 -16.49
CA ILE A 125 16.26 21.37 -16.09
C ILE A 125 16.20 22.28 -17.32
N GLY A 126 15.36 23.31 -17.28
CA GLY A 126 15.22 24.33 -18.34
C GLY A 126 13.91 24.28 -19.12
N GLU A 127 13.14 23.18 -19.05
CA GLU A 127 11.82 23.10 -19.69
C GLU A 127 10.73 23.80 -18.85
N PRO A 128 9.59 24.23 -19.41
CA PRO A 128 8.47 24.67 -18.58
C PRO A 128 8.02 23.54 -17.63
N LEU A 129 7.47 23.89 -16.45
CA LEU A 129 6.83 22.86 -15.62
C LEU A 129 5.65 22.27 -16.40
N PRO A 130 5.40 20.95 -16.29
CA PRO A 130 4.25 20.34 -16.94
C PRO A 130 2.95 21.01 -16.45
N ASP A 131 2.00 21.12 -17.37
CA ASP A 131 0.70 21.69 -17.08
C ASP A 131 0.00 20.91 -15.95
N PRO A 132 -0.86 21.58 -15.15
CA PRO A 132 -1.60 20.91 -14.11
C PRO A 132 -2.45 19.76 -14.67
N GLU A 133 -2.39 18.60 -14.02
CA GLU A 133 -3.23 17.45 -14.38
C GLU A 133 -4.47 17.39 -13.51
N PRO A 134 -5.65 17.10 -14.06
CA PRO A 134 -6.83 16.89 -13.26
C PRO A 134 -6.71 15.63 -12.41
N VAL A 135 -7.16 15.69 -11.17
CA VAL A 135 -7.27 14.54 -10.27
C VAL A 135 -8.65 14.45 -9.64
N SER A 136 -9.01 13.25 -9.19
CA SER A 136 -10.32 12.95 -8.62
C SER A 136 -10.23 12.34 -7.22
N ALA A 137 -11.32 12.49 -6.46
CA ALA A 137 -11.46 11.85 -5.15
C ALA A 137 -11.40 10.33 -5.25
N ASP A 138 -11.97 9.78 -6.34
CA ASP A 138 -11.99 8.34 -6.57
C ASP A 138 -10.59 7.78 -6.78
N GLU A 139 -9.70 8.45 -7.53
CA GLU A 139 -8.30 8.03 -7.65
C GLU A 139 -7.57 7.98 -6.29
N MET A 140 -7.85 8.94 -5.40
CA MET A 140 -7.26 8.95 -4.06
C MET A 140 -7.80 7.81 -3.19
N VAL A 141 -9.11 7.53 -3.30
CA VAL A 141 -9.77 6.42 -2.60
C VAL A 141 -9.22 5.08 -3.08
N ASP A 142 -9.08 4.90 -4.39
CA ASP A 142 -8.50 3.70 -4.99
C ASP A 142 -7.06 3.49 -4.49
N LEU A 143 -6.25 4.55 -4.47
CA LEU A 143 -4.89 4.47 -3.92
C LEU A 143 -4.90 4.05 -2.44
N VAL A 144 -5.82 4.56 -1.62
CA VAL A 144 -5.94 4.12 -0.21
C VAL A 144 -6.25 2.63 -0.13
N PHE A 145 -7.19 2.13 -0.92
CA PHE A 145 -7.50 0.70 -0.94
C PHE A 145 -6.32 -0.16 -1.41
N GLU A 146 -5.59 0.28 -2.44
CA GLU A 146 -4.37 -0.41 -2.92
C GLU A 146 -3.27 -0.43 -1.85
N LEU A 147 -3.06 0.68 -1.13
CA LEU A 147 -2.10 0.75 -0.02
C LEU A 147 -2.47 -0.22 1.11
N ILE A 148 -3.75 -0.26 1.49
CA ILE A 148 -4.25 -1.19 2.53
C ILE A 148 -4.06 -2.63 2.07
N ARG A 149 -4.45 -2.95 0.82
CA ARG A 149 -4.30 -4.29 0.26
C ARG A 149 -2.84 -4.74 0.26
N THR A 150 -1.95 -3.88 -0.21
CA THR A 150 -0.52 -4.17 -0.29
C THR A 150 0.09 -4.31 1.11
N THR A 151 -0.34 -3.49 2.08
CA THR A 151 0.05 -3.65 3.49
C THR A 151 -0.29 -5.05 4.01
N TRP A 152 -1.50 -5.55 3.73
CA TRP A 152 -1.90 -6.92 4.11
C TRP A 152 -1.11 -8.00 3.36
N ARG A 153 -0.79 -7.80 2.08
CA ARG A 153 0.10 -8.72 1.34
C ARG A 153 1.49 -8.77 1.96
N LEU A 154 2.09 -7.62 2.31
CA LEU A 154 3.37 -7.56 3.01
C LEU A 154 3.33 -8.23 4.39
N ARG A 155 2.22 -8.07 5.14
CA ARG A 155 2.00 -8.82 6.39
C ARG A 155 1.97 -10.33 6.14
N GLY A 156 1.40 -10.78 5.04
CA GLY A 156 1.44 -12.18 4.62
C GLY A 156 2.85 -12.70 4.38
N ALA A 157 3.68 -11.92 3.68
CA ALA A 157 5.10 -12.24 3.49
C ALA A 157 5.85 -12.31 4.83
N LEU A 158 5.63 -11.33 5.70
CA LEU A 158 6.18 -11.33 7.05
C LEU A 158 5.73 -12.54 7.86
N TRP A 159 4.45 -12.95 7.76
CA TRP A 159 3.93 -14.13 8.44
C TRP A 159 4.63 -15.41 8.02
N CYS A 160 4.96 -15.55 6.73
CA CYS A 160 5.73 -16.69 6.23
C CYS A 160 7.16 -16.74 6.80
N LEU A 161 7.68 -15.60 7.29
CA LEU A 161 8.98 -15.50 7.96
C LEU A 161 8.88 -15.61 9.50
N ILE A 162 7.69 -15.58 10.10
CA ILE A 162 7.54 -15.75 11.55
C ILE A 162 7.01 -17.15 11.87
N GLY A 163 6.14 -17.69 11.00
CA GLY A 163 5.54 -19.00 11.16
C GLY A 163 6.55 -20.15 11.13
N SER A 164 6.22 -21.21 11.86
CA SER A 164 6.89 -22.51 11.82
C SER A 164 6.32 -23.45 10.77
N SER A 165 5.16 -23.12 10.18
CA SER A 165 4.53 -23.91 9.12
C SER A 165 5.09 -23.54 7.76
N GLN A 166 5.23 -24.53 6.87
CA GLN A 166 5.59 -24.31 5.47
C GLN A 166 4.42 -23.75 4.64
N GLU A 167 3.27 -23.48 5.26
CA GLU A 167 2.09 -23.01 4.55
C GLU A 167 2.22 -21.52 4.23
N VAL A 168 1.92 -21.19 2.97
CA VAL A 168 1.91 -19.81 2.51
C VAL A 168 0.77 -19.09 3.21
N SER A 169 1.06 -17.92 3.79
CA SER A 169 0.06 -17.09 4.46
C SER A 169 -1.15 -16.86 3.57
N PRO A 170 -2.39 -16.98 4.09
CA PRO A 170 -3.57 -16.74 3.30
C PRO A 170 -3.66 -15.30 2.79
N TYR A 171 -2.99 -14.37 3.47
CA TYR A 171 -2.85 -12.99 3.02
C TYR A 171 -2.00 -12.84 1.77
N LEU A 172 -1.21 -13.83 1.35
CA LEU A 172 -0.50 -13.81 0.07
C LEU A 172 -1.27 -14.53 -1.04
N THR A 173 -2.09 -15.51 -0.69
CA THR A 173 -2.66 -16.46 -1.67
C THR A 173 -4.15 -16.26 -1.94
N HIS A 174 -4.94 -15.82 -0.96
CA HIS A 174 -6.38 -15.69 -1.11
C HIS A 174 -6.80 -14.26 -1.48
N PRO A 175 -7.92 -14.09 -2.20
CA PRO A 175 -8.54 -12.80 -2.38
C PRO A 175 -9.12 -12.30 -1.05
N PHE A 176 -8.99 -10.99 -0.83
CA PHE A 176 -9.65 -10.29 0.27
C PHE A 176 -9.97 -8.86 -0.18
N GLU A 177 -10.99 -8.30 0.46
CA GLU A 177 -11.43 -6.93 0.21
C GLU A 177 -10.85 -6.00 1.27
N PRO A 178 -9.96 -5.06 0.92
CA PRO A 178 -9.51 -4.05 1.87
C PRO A 178 -10.71 -3.20 2.31
N GLN A 179 -10.74 -2.82 3.58
CA GLN A 179 -11.79 -1.99 4.15
C GLN A 179 -11.26 -0.57 4.40
N TRP A 180 -12.16 0.41 4.35
CA TRP A 180 -11.80 1.83 4.49
C TRP A 180 -11.09 2.16 5.81
N ASP A 181 -11.38 1.41 6.87
CA ASP A 181 -10.76 1.53 8.20
C ASP A 181 -9.35 0.91 8.29
N GLY A 182 -8.83 0.33 7.20
CA GLY A 182 -7.53 -0.35 7.18
C GLY A 182 -7.59 -1.84 7.50
N SER A 183 -8.76 -2.37 7.87
CA SER A 183 -8.99 -3.81 8.01
C SER A 183 -9.16 -4.49 6.65
N PHE A 184 -9.50 -5.78 6.66
CA PHE A 184 -9.83 -6.53 5.46
C PHE A 184 -11.04 -7.44 5.73
N ARG A 185 -11.77 -7.80 4.68
CA ARG A 185 -12.75 -8.89 4.68
C ARG A 185 -12.25 -10.05 3.83
N PRO A 186 -12.24 -11.29 4.34
CA PRO A 186 -12.08 -12.45 3.49
C PRO A 186 -13.21 -12.49 2.47
N VAL A 187 -12.88 -12.70 1.18
CA VAL A 187 -13.90 -13.05 0.19
C VAL A 187 -14.27 -14.50 0.47
N ARG A 188 -15.49 -14.73 0.95
CA ARG A 188 -16.01 -16.09 1.10
C ARG A 188 -16.26 -16.64 -0.30
N ASP A 189 -15.63 -17.75 -0.65
CA ASP A 189 -16.00 -18.49 -1.85
C ASP A 189 -17.50 -18.81 -1.75
N ALA A 190 -18.27 -18.42 -2.77
CA ALA A 190 -19.73 -18.59 -2.84
C ALA A 190 -20.17 -20.07 -3.00
N SER A 191 -19.35 -21.03 -2.59
CA SER A 191 -19.57 -22.47 -2.78
C SER A 191 -19.25 -23.23 -1.50
N ALA A 192 -19.99 -22.93 -0.44
CA ALA A 192 -20.27 -23.86 0.62
C ALA A 192 -21.78 -23.83 0.88
N GLU A 193 -22.56 -24.37 -0.07
CA GLU A 193 -23.90 -24.84 0.28
C GLU A 193 -23.75 -25.85 1.42
N PRO A 194 -24.44 -25.66 2.56
CA PRO A 194 -24.47 -26.67 3.58
C PRO A 194 -25.16 -27.88 2.97
N THR A 195 -24.42 -28.98 2.82
CA THR A 195 -24.99 -30.30 2.50
C THR A 195 -26.09 -30.56 3.53
N ARG A 196 -27.35 -30.34 3.15
CA ARG A 196 -28.49 -30.77 3.93
C ARG A 196 -28.39 -32.29 3.98
N SER A 197 -27.97 -32.83 5.12
CA SER A 197 -28.15 -34.24 5.43
C SER A 197 -29.66 -34.50 5.45
N ALA A 198 -30.17 -35.03 4.35
CA ALA A 198 -31.44 -35.71 4.35
C ALA A 198 -31.26 -36.95 5.22
N GLY A 199 -31.86 -36.91 6.41
CA GLY A 199 -32.03 -38.11 7.23
C GLY A 199 -32.91 -39.12 6.50
N GLN A 200 -32.48 -40.37 6.52
CA GLN A 200 -33.31 -41.56 6.49
C GLN A 200 -32.83 -42.48 7.60
#